data_AF-A0A1Y3NAE1-F1
#
_entry.id   AF-A0A1Y3NAE1-F1
#
_cell.length_a   1.000
_cell.length_b   1.000
_cell.length_c   1.000
_cell.angle_alpha   90.00
_cell.angle_beta   90.00
_cell.angle_gamma   90.00
#
_symmetry.space_group_name_H-M   'P 1'
#
loop_
_entity.id
_entity.type
_entity.pdbx_description
1 polymer ?
#
loop_
_entity_poly.entity_id
_entity_poly.type
_entity_poly.pdbx_seq_one_letter_code
_entity_poly.pdbx_strand_id
1 'polypeptide(L)'
;MSLVNITNVQIPNNPALFNTEFQFEITFECLAPLKEDLEFKVIYVGSAESEEYDQELDSIMVGPVPLGMNRFVLTTPAPNSEKIPTDDTIGVTVVLLTCSYMGREFVRVGYYVNNDYIDEELRENPPPQVDFSKLYRNILVEKPRVTRFLIEW
;
A
#
# COMPACT_ATOMS: atom_id res chain seq x y z
N MET A 1 14.75 13.20 -16.36
CA MET A 1 15.34 12.02 -15.70
C MET A 1 14.85 12.04 -14.26
N SER A 2 14.39 10.91 -13.71
CA SER A 2 13.93 10.84 -12.32
C SER A 2 15.13 11.03 -11.38
N LEU A 3 15.06 11.91 -10.38
CA LEU A 3 16.14 12.05 -9.38
C LEU A 3 16.03 11.00 -8.29
N VAL A 4 14.85 10.44 -8.07
CA VAL A 4 14.60 9.37 -7.09
C VAL A 4 14.04 8.15 -7.79
N ASN A 5 14.55 6.97 -7.44
CA ASN A 5 14.08 5.70 -7.97
C ASN A 5 13.85 4.69 -6.83
N ILE A 6 12.61 4.20 -6.67
CA ILE A 6 12.35 3.07 -5.79
C ILE A 6 12.96 1.81 -6.43
N THR A 7 13.87 1.15 -5.71
CA THR A 7 14.60 -0.03 -6.20
C THR A 7 14.02 -1.33 -5.66
N ASN A 8 13.50 -1.32 -4.43
CA ASN A 8 12.91 -2.50 -3.81
C ASN A 8 11.84 -2.11 -2.77
N VAL A 9 10.79 -2.91 -2.66
CA VAL A 9 9.75 -2.78 -1.63
C VAL A 9 9.43 -4.18 -1.12
N GLN A 10 9.63 -4.41 0.18
CA GLN A 10 9.32 -5.68 0.83
C GLN A 10 8.17 -5.49 1.82
N ILE A 11 7.33 -6.52 1.95
CA ILE A 11 6.17 -6.52 2.86
C ILE A 11 6.32 -7.75 3.76
N PRO A 12 7.00 -7.64 4.92
CA PRO A 12 7.38 -8.80 5.72
C PRO A 12 6.19 -9.50 6.41
N ASN A 13 5.14 -8.76 6.75
CA ASN A 13 3.95 -9.29 7.45
C ASN A 13 2.88 -9.77 6.45
N ASN A 14 3.20 -10.80 5.68
CA ASN A 14 2.30 -11.33 4.64
C ASN A 14 2.40 -12.86 4.48
N PRO A 15 1.27 -13.61 4.50
CA PRO A 15 -0.10 -13.16 4.78
C PRO A 15 -0.30 -12.78 6.26
N ALA A 16 -1.32 -11.98 6.55
CA ALA A 16 -1.63 -11.53 7.91
C ALA A 16 -3.15 -11.38 8.11
N LEU A 17 -3.60 -11.20 9.36
CA LEU A 17 -4.98 -10.84 9.64
C LEU A 17 -5.30 -9.48 9.01
N PHE A 18 -6.56 -9.29 8.61
CA PHE A 18 -6.99 -8.05 7.96
C PHE A 18 -6.69 -6.80 8.80
N ASN A 19 -6.91 -6.89 10.12
CA ASN A 19 -6.71 -5.81 11.08
C ASN A 19 -5.25 -5.60 11.50
N THR A 20 -4.30 -6.41 11.02
CA THR A 20 -2.88 -6.20 11.31
C THR A 20 -2.37 -4.96 10.58
N GLU A 21 -1.40 -4.23 11.15
CA GLU A 21 -0.75 -3.11 10.48
C GLU A 21 -0.03 -3.55 9.20
N PHE A 22 0.03 -2.69 8.19
CA PHE A 22 0.93 -2.92 7.06
C PHE A 22 2.33 -2.48 7.44
N GLN A 23 3.33 -3.18 6.90
CA GLN A 23 4.73 -2.78 6.99
C GLN A 23 5.34 -2.85 5.61
N PHE A 24 5.92 -1.75 5.16
CA PHE A 24 6.63 -1.64 3.89
C PHE A 24 8.09 -1.30 4.18
N GLU A 25 9.01 -2.21 3.90
CA GLU A 25 10.45 -1.92 3.86
C GLU A 25 10.80 -1.38 2.47
N ILE A 26 11.00 -0.07 2.39
CA ILE A 26 11.18 0.65 1.15
C ILE A 26 12.66 0.98 0.97
N THR A 27 13.21 0.59 -0.17
CA THR A 27 14.56 0.91 -0.59
C THR A 27 14.52 1.76 -1.86
N PHE A 28 15.21 2.89 -1.85
CA PHE A 28 15.22 3.83 -2.97
C PHE A 28 16.59 4.48 -3.15
N GLU A 29 16.89 4.90 -4.38
CA GLU A 29 18.10 5.62 -4.74
C GLU A 29 17.80 7.09 -5.00
N CYS A 30 18.61 7.99 -4.44
CA CYS A 30 18.58 9.42 -4.68
C CYS A 30 19.83 9.84 -5.47
N LEU A 31 19.63 10.37 -6.68
CA LEU A 31 20.70 10.67 -7.64
C LEU A 31 21.23 12.10 -7.53
N ALA A 32 20.46 13.03 -6.95
CA ALA A 32 20.84 14.42 -6.78
C ALA A 32 20.19 15.02 -5.52
N PRO A 33 20.77 16.07 -4.92
CA PRO A 33 20.23 16.67 -3.70
C PRO A 33 18.82 17.23 -3.94
N LEU A 34 17.90 16.91 -3.04
CA LEU A 34 16.53 17.44 -3.04
C LEU A 34 16.43 18.63 -2.11
N LYS A 35 15.59 19.61 -2.47
CA LYS A 35 15.33 20.78 -1.63
C LYS A 35 14.27 20.52 -0.59
N GLU A 36 13.23 19.79 -1.00
CA GLU A 36 12.08 19.44 -0.18
C GLU A 36 12.08 17.95 0.17
N ASP A 37 11.24 17.57 1.11
CA ASP A 37 11.07 16.19 1.53
C ASP A 37 10.24 15.39 0.51
N LEU A 38 10.46 14.08 0.48
CA LEU A 38 9.60 13.14 -0.24
C LEU A 38 8.40 12.80 0.62
N GLU A 39 7.20 12.77 0.05
CA GLU A 39 6.01 12.24 0.71
C GLU A 39 5.83 10.78 0.28
N PHE A 40 5.80 9.84 1.23
CA PHE A 40 5.41 8.45 0.99
C PHE A 40 4.05 8.21 1.61
N LYS A 41 3.12 7.71 0.81
CA LYS A 41 1.73 7.53 1.21
C LYS A 41 1.22 6.14 0.84
N VAL A 42 0.53 5.49 1.77
CA VAL A 42 -0.12 4.19 1.55
C VAL A 42 -1.63 4.40 1.42
N ILE A 43 -2.20 3.89 0.34
CA ILE A 43 -3.62 4.00 0.03
C ILE A 43 -4.19 2.60 -0.13
N TYR A 44 -5.27 2.30 0.56
CA TYR A 44 -6.05 1.07 0.37
C TYR A 44 -7.24 1.36 -0.54
N VAL A 45 -7.39 0.60 -1.61
CA VAL A 45 -8.53 0.73 -2.52
C VAL A 45 -9.73 0.03 -1.89
N GLY A 46 -10.73 0.79 -1.48
CA GLY A 46 -11.90 0.24 -0.78
C GLY A 46 -12.90 -0.45 -1.71
N SER A 47 -12.97 -0.02 -2.97
CA SER A 47 -13.82 -0.61 -4.00
C SER A 47 -13.15 -0.48 -5.36
N ALA A 48 -13.27 -1.50 -6.20
CA ALA A 48 -12.77 -1.42 -7.56
C ALA A 48 -13.59 -0.47 -8.45
N GLU A 49 -14.81 -0.14 -8.04
CA GLU A 49 -15.76 0.64 -8.84
C GLU A 49 -15.69 2.15 -8.56
N SER A 50 -15.16 2.56 -7.40
CA SER A 50 -15.14 3.96 -6.98
C SER A 50 -13.96 4.31 -6.08
N GLU A 51 -13.26 5.39 -6.45
CA GLU A 51 -12.19 5.99 -5.65
C GLU A 51 -12.71 6.66 -4.37
N GLU A 52 -14.03 6.85 -4.21
CA GLU A 52 -14.62 7.45 -3.00
C GLU A 52 -14.41 6.59 -1.74
N TYR A 53 -14.15 5.30 -1.93
CA TYR A 53 -13.85 4.36 -0.86
C TYR A 53 -12.35 4.20 -0.59
N ASP A 54 -11.49 4.89 -1.34
CA ASP A 54 -10.05 4.84 -1.12
C ASP A 54 -9.70 5.44 0.24
N GLN A 55 -8.86 4.72 0.97
CA GLN A 55 -8.45 5.11 2.32
C GLN A 55 -6.96 5.38 2.33
N GLU A 56 -6.58 6.63 2.58
CA GLU A 56 -5.22 6.97 2.99
C GLU A 56 -4.96 6.36 4.37
N LEU A 57 -4.10 5.34 4.44
CA LEU A 57 -3.79 4.64 5.68
C LEU A 57 -2.80 5.45 6.52
N ASP A 58 -1.75 5.96 5.88
CA ASP A 58 -0.78 6.86 6.49
C ASP A 58 0.02 7.59 5.40
N SER A 59 0.64 8.71 5.80
CA SER A 59 1.56 9.49 4.99
C SER A 59 2.72 9.98 5.83
N ILE A 60 3.95 9.82 5.33
CA ILE A 60 5.16 10.30 5.98
C ILE A 60 5.99 11.19 5.06
N MET A 61 6.62 12.20 5.66
CA MET A 61 7.63 13.03 4.99
C MET A 61 9.02 12.47 5.29
N VAL A 62 9.81 12.25 4.25
CA VAL A 62 11.17 11.73 4.31
C VAL A 62 12.13 12.77 3.76
N GLY A 63 12.80 13.47 4.66
CA GLY A 63 13.95 14.29 4.31
C GLY A 63 14.61 14.95 5.53
N PRO A 64 15.75 15.64 5.33
CA PRO A 64 16.47 15.77 4.05
C PRO A 64 17.03 14.42 3.56
N VAL A 65 16.92 14.14 2.26
CA VAL A 65 17.27 12.84 1.67
C VAL A 65 18.76 12.74 1.32
N PRO A 66 19.53 11.82 1.92
CA PRO A 66 20.93 11.58 1.55
C PRO A 66 21.09 11.10 0.10
N LEU A 67 22.19 11.46 -0.55
CA LEU A 67 22.55 10.92 -1.87
C LEU A 67 22.85 9.42 -1.80
N GLY A 68 22.49 8.70 -2.86
CA GLY A 68 22.72 7.26 -3.00
C GLY A 68 21.56 6.42 -2.46
N MET A 69 21.89 5.24 -1.94
CA MET A 69 20.91 4.25 -1.50
C MET A 69 20.39 4.55 -0.09
N ASN A 70 19.07 4.62 0.03
CA ASN A 70 18.35 4.84 1.28
C ASN A 70 17.34 3.72 1.53
N ARG A 71 17.08 3.44 2.80
CA ARG A 71 16.12 2.43 3.23
C ARG A 71 15.46 2.81 4.54
N PHE A 72 14.15 2.58 4.62
CA PHE A 72 13.39 2.76 5.85
C PHE A 72 12.17 1.82 5.86
N VAL A 73 11.51 1.73 7.01
CA VAL A 73 10.27 0.97 7.19
C VAL A 73 9.12 1.94 7.42
N LEU A 74 8.05 1.82 6.63
CA LEU A 74 6.79 2.52 6.82
C LEU A 74 5.77 1.54 7.38
N THR A 75 5.30 1.80 8.60
CA THR A 75 4.22 1.06 9.25
C THR A 75 2.95 1.88 9.18
N THR A 76 1.84 1.29 8.72
CA THR A 76 0.55 1.97 8.62
C THR A 76 -0.56 1.15 9.28
N PRO A 77 -1.63 1.77 9.81
CA PRO A 77 -2.77 1.04 10.31
C PRO A 77 -3.46 0.23 9.20
N ALA A 78 -4.32 -0.71 9.59
CA ALA A 78 -5.25 -1.37 8.67
C ALA A 78 -6.33 -0.38 8.17
N PRO A 79 -6.95 -0.62 6.99
CA PRO A 79 -8.09 0.18 6.55
C PRO A 79 -9.25 0.08 7.53
N ASN A 80 -10.07 1.12 7.59
CA ASN A 80 -11.32 1.11 8.33
C ASN A 80 -12.34 0.23 7.59
N SER A 81 -12.70 -0.90 8.21
CA SER A 81 -13.66 -1.86 7.68
C SER A 81 -15.06 -1.28 7.46
N GLU A 82 -15.48 -0.29 8.25
CA GLU A 82 -16.82 0.31 8.13
C GLU A 82 -16.97 1.17 6.87
N LYS A 83 -15.84 1.58 6.27
CA LYS A 83 -15.82 2.37 5.03
C LYS A 83 -15.70 1.51 3.78
N ILE A 84 -15.60 0.19 3.92
CA ILE A 84 -15.48 -0.73 2.77
C ILE A 84 -16.89 -1.25 2.45
N PRO A 85 -17.34 -1.20 1.18
CA PRO A 85 -18.57 -1.85 0.78
C PRO A 85 -18.55 -3.34 1.13
N THR A 86 -19.67 -3.88 1.61
CA THR A 86 -19.75 -5.28 2.05
C THR A 86 -19.39 -6.26 0.93
N ASP A 87 -19.80 -5.94 -0.31
CA ASP A 87 -19.54 -6.76 -1.49
C ASP A 87 -18.07 -6.74 -1.94
N ASP A 88 -17.30 -5.70 -1.56
CA ASP A 88 -15.87 -5.53 -1.89
C ASP A 88 -14.94 -5.98 -0.75
N THR A 89 -15.51 -6.43 0.38
CA THR A 89 -14.71 -6.78 1.56
C THR A 89 -13.93 -8.09 1.36
N ILE A 90 -14.56 -9.10 0.77
CA ILE A 90 -13.97 -10.41 0.45
C ILE A 90 -13.62 -10.44 -1.04
N GLY A 91 -12.46 -10.99 -1.36
CA GLY A 91 -11.95 -11.09 -2.72
C GLY A 91 -10.74 -10.20 -2.96
N VAL A 92 -10.54 -9.79 -4.22
CA VAL A 92 -9.33 -9.11 -4.65
C VAL A 92 -9.54 -7.60 -4.67
N THR A 93 -8.66 -6.88 -3.98
CA THR A 93 -8.51 -5.42 -4.05
C THR A 93 -7.05 -5.03 -4.24
N VAL A 94 -6.70 -3.76 -4.07
CA VAL A 94 -5.37 -3.19 -4.30
C VAL A 94 -4.92 -2.34 -3.11
N VAL A 95 -3.64 -2.43 -2.76
CA VAL A 95 -2.96 -1.44 -1.91
C VAL A 95 -1.90 -0.73 -2.75
N LEU A 96 -1.82 0.59 -2.61
CA LEU A 96 -0.93 1.46 -3.37
C LEU A 96 0.07 2.12 -2.41
N LEU A 97 1.36 2.00 -2.72
CA LEU A 97 2.41 2.85 -2.17
C LEU A 97 2.74 3.93 -3.21
N THR A 98 2.49 5.19 -2.87
CA THR A 98 2.81 6.34 -3.71
C THR A 98 3.99 7.10 -3.13
N CYS A 99 4.78 7.71 -4.01
CA CYS A 99 5.78 8.69 -3.60
C CYS A 99 5.67 9.96 -4.44
N SER A 100 5.64 11.08 -3.73
CA SER A 100 5.45 12.41 -4.28
C SER A 100 6.58 13.33 -3.87
N TYR A 101 6.90 14.30 -4.72
CA TYR A 101 7.82 15.37 -4.41
C TYR A 101 7.14 16.71 -4.72
N MET A 102 7.12 17.61 -3.74
CA MET A 102 6.36 18.88 -3.82
C MET A 102 4.88 18.68 -4.23
N GLY A 103 4.24 17.64 -3.71
CA GLY A 103 2.85 17.28 -4.03
C GLY A 103 2.64 16.69 -5.43
N ARG A 104 3.70 16.43 -6.19
CA ARG A 104 3.63 15.78 -7.51
C ARG A 104 4.05 14.33 -7.39
N GLU A 105 3.10 13.42 -7.58
CA GLU A 105 3.36 11.98 -7.60
C GLU A 105 4.27 11.63 -8.79
N PHE A 106 5.37 10.92 -8.52
CA PHE A 106 6.29 10.45 -9.55
C PHE A 106 6.40 8.94 -9.64
N VAL A 107 5.98 8.21 -8.61
CA VAL A 107 5.94 6.75 -8.63
C VAL A 107 4.79 6.20 -7.79
N ARG A 108 4.18 5.14 -8.32
CA ARG A 108 3.13 4.36 -7.68
C ARG A 108 3.45 2.89 -7.80
N VAL A 109 3.46 2.18 -6.68
CA VAL A 109 3.66 0.74 -6.60
C VAL A 109 2.38 0.12 -6.06
N GLY A 110 1.63 -0.57 -6.92
CA GLY A 110 0.39 -1.25 -6.54
C GLY A 110 0.59 -2.74 -6.33
N TYR A 111 -0.05 -3.29 -5.31
CA TYR A 111 -0.10 -4.72 -5.03
C TYR A 111 -1.55 -5.19 -4.96
N TYR A 112 -1.83 -6.33 -5.58
CA TYR A 112 -3.11 -7.01 -5.36
C TYR A 112 -3.14 -7.59 -3.95
N VAL A 113 -4.28 -7.41 -3.28
CA VAL A 113 -4.56 -7.93 -1.95
C VAL A 113 -5.77 -8.85 -2.08
N ASN A 114 -5.63 -10.12 -1.72
CA ASN A 114 -6.76 -11.04 -1.63
C ASN A 114 -7.19 -11.16 -0.16
N ASN A 115 -8.39 -10.70 0.15
CA ASN A 115 -9.03 -10.85 1.45
C ASN A 115 -9.88 -12.10 1.44
N ASP A 116 -9.62 -13.04 2.34
CA ASP A 116 -10.37 -14.30 2.37
C ASP A 116 -10.32 -14.95 3.77
N TYR A 117 -11.29 -15.81 4.05
CA TYR A 117 -11.25 -16.67 5.22
C TYR A 117 -10.23 -17.79 4.98
N ILE A 118 -9.48 -18.18 6.02
CA ILE A 118 -8.63 -19.38 5.93
C ILE A 118 -9.46 -20.64 6.19
N ASP A 119 -10.49 -20.53 7.03
CA ASP A 119 -11.37 -21.64 7.40
C ASP A 119 -12.28 -22.03 6.23
N GLU A 120 -12.26 -23.32 5.88
CA GLU A 120 -13.01 -23.87 4.75
C GLU A 120 -14.53 -23.79 5.00
N GLU A 121 -14.98 -23.96 6.25
CA GLU A 121 -16.40 -23.87 6.58
C GLU A 121 -16.93 -22.44 6.36
N LEU A 122 -16.14 -21.43 6.70
CA LEU A 122 -16.49 -20.02 6.48
C LEU A 122 -16.40 -19.60 5.01
N ARG A 123 -15.59 -20.29 4.20
CA ARG A 123 -15.57 -20.08 2.74
C ARG A 123 -16.79 -20.68 2.07
N GLU A 124 -17.19 -21.90 2.45
CA GLU A 124 -18.35 -22.57 1.88
C GLU A 124 -19.66 -21.98 2.37
N ASN A 125 -19.71 -21.53 3.63
CA ASN A 125 -20.89 -20.95 4.27
C ASN A 125 -20.54 -19.58 4.87
N PRO A 126 -20.33 -18.54 4.03
CA PRO A 126 -19.96 -17.23 4.52
C PRO A 126 -21.06 -16.65 5.43
N PRO A 127 -20.69 -16.08 6.58
CA PRO A 127 -21.66 -15.45 7.47
C PRO A 127 -22.34 -14.25 6.78
N PRO A 128 -23.58 -13.89 7.16
CA PRO A 128 -24.27 -12.73 6.59
C PRO A 128 -23.55 -11.39 6.82
N GLN A 129 -22.70 -11.33 7.86
CA GLN A 129 -21.81 -10.21 8.14
C GLN A 129 -20.38 -10.71 8.21
N VAL A 130 -19.46 -10.00 7.56
CA VAL A 130 -18.05 -10.35 7.53
C VAL A 130 -17.45 -10.24 8.93
N ASP A 131 -16.94 -11.35 9.45
CA ASP A 131 -16.12 -11.39 10.66
C ASP A 131 -14.66 -11.02 10.35
N PHE A 132 -14.31 -9.75 10.53
CA PHE A 132 -12.94 -9.23 10.32
C PHE A 132 -11.90 -9.83 11.27
N SER A 133 -12.31 -10.47 12.38
CA SER A 133 -11.37 -11.13 13.29
C SER A 133 -10.78 -12.42 12.71
N LYS A 134 -11.46 -13.01 11.74
CA LYS A 134 -11.05 -14.25 11.04
C LYS A 134 -10.65 -14.01 9.58
N LEU A 135 -10.79 -12.79 9.09
CA LEU A 135 -10.44 -12.42 7.74
C LEU A 135 -8.92 -12.25 7.62
N TYR A 136 -8.32 -12.91 6.64
CA TYR A 136 -6.91 -12.77 6.32
C TYR A 136 -6.74 -11.99 5.03
N ARG A 137 -5.67 -11.22 4.95
CA ARG A 137 -5.21 -10.59 3.73
C ARG A 137 -3.93 -11.24 3.25
N ASN A 138 -3.87 -11.52 1.95
CA ASN A 138 -2.69 -12.00 1.27
C ASN A 138 -2.33 -11.06 0.12
N ILE A 139 -1.16 -10.46 0.20
CA ILE A 139 -0.65 -9.47 -0.74
C ILE A 139 0.24 -10.19 -1.75
N LEU A 140 -0.04 -10.00 -3.04
CA LEU A 140 0.75 -10.61 -4.13
C LEU A 140 2.04 -9.84 -4.36
N VAL A 141 3.03 -10.05 -3.48
CA VAL A 141 4.32 -9.35 -3.48
C VAL A 141 5.19 -9.64 -4.71
N GLU A 142 4.97 -10.77 -5.39
CA GLU A 142 5.77 -11.19 -6.55
C GLU A 142 5.44 -10.41 -7.84
N LYS A 143 4.26 -9.78 -7.92
CA LYS A 143 3.78 -9.09 -9.12
C LYS A 143 3.33 -7.65 -8.82
N PRO A 144 4.24 -6.79 -8.33
CA PRO A 144 3.91 -5.38 -8.14
C PRO A 144 3.66 -4.71 -9.50
N ARG A 145 2.67 -3.83 -9.54
CA ARG A 145 2.42 -2.95 -10.68
C ARG A 145 3.06 -1.59 -10.41
N VAL A 146 4.16 -1.32 -11.08
CA VAL A 146 4.89 -0.05 -10.94
C VAL A 146 4.52 0.91 -12.07
N THR A 147 3.99 2.07 -11.70
CA THR A 147 3.72 3.19 -12.62
C THR A 147 4.63 4.35 -12.27
N ARG A 148 5.22 5.00 -13.28
CA ARG A 148 6.13 6.14 -13.11
C ARG A 148 5.58 7.33 -13.87
N PHE A 149 5.61 8.50 -13.24
CA PHE A 149 5.17 9.75 -13.82
C PHE A 149 6.35 10.70 -13.94
N LEU A 150 6.37 11.48 -15.02
CA LEU A 150 7.39 12.51 -15.21
C LEU A 150 6.96 13.75 -14.45
N ILE A 151 7.82 14.21 -13.54
CA ILE A 151 7.64 15.45 -12.79
C ILE A 151 8.82 16.38 -13.01
N GLU A 152 8.62 17.65 -12.68
CA GLU A 152 9.69 18.62 -12.44
C GLU A 152 10.17 18.47 -11.00
N TRP A 153 11.49 18.40 -10.82
CA TRP A 153 12.18 18.17 -9.54
C TRP A 153 12.79 19.45 -8.97
#